data_AF-A0A6N3G8J6-F1
#
_entry.id   AF-A0A6N3G8J6-F1
#
_cell.length_a   1.000
_cell.length_b   1.000
_cell.length_c   1.000
_cell.angle_alpha   90.00
_cell.angle_beta   90.00
_cell.angle_gamma   90.00
#
_symmetry.space_group_name_H-M   'P 1'
#
loop_
_entity.id
_entity.type
_entity.pdbx_description
1 polymer ?
#
loop_
_entity_poly.entity_id
_entity_poly.type
_entity_poly.pdbx_seq_one_letter_code
_entity_poly.pdbx_strand_id
1 'polypeptide(L)'
;MCRCKYPKIISKKNINLVEDEFGDRCYKTSFTLGNDGKNVLIISRAPKGIESDSCNSEYRRIIKYLNDKSSELKGIKKITIVNLFVFYEVNKDDLFREYLLEGKEYVEGNDNEVINDKIIRDEIKEADYIFCAWGEPPEGMYDLYSSRVETVLRILREEIMSSKNKKYALRVGEISRKGYPKHCLAWSYKDEIKNLLE
;
A
#
# COMPACT_ATOMS: atom_id res chain seq x y z
N MET A 1 -6.20 7.92 20.70
CA MET A 1 -6.72 6.92 19.73
C MET A 1 -6.88 5.58 20.43
N CYS A 2 -8.02 4.89 20.25
CA CYS A 2 -8.27 3.59 20.87
C CYS A 2 -7.40 2.51 20.20
N ARG A 3 -6.35 2.07 20.90
CA ARG A 3 -5.36 1.10 20.40
C ARG A 3 -5.98 -0.28 20.25
N CYS A 4 -5.84 -0.88 19.08
CA CYS A 4 -6.48 -2.14 18.73
C CYS A 4 -5.44 -3.26 18.66
N LYS A 5 -5.74 -4.46 19.19
CA LYS A 5 -4.84 -5.62 19.05
C LYS A 5 -4.76 -6.08 17.58
N TYR A 6 -3.61 -6.64 17.19
CA TYR A 6 -3.47 -7.34 15.90
C TYR A 6 -4.54 -8.42 15.74
N PRO A 7 -5.10 -8.60 14.52
CA PRO A 7 -5.93 -9.75 14.22
C PRO A 7 -5.19 -11.06 14.56
N LYS A 8 -5.90 -12.05 15.14
CA LYS A 8 -5.31 -13.31 15.64
C LYS A 8 -4.51 -14.09 14.58
N ILE A 9 -4.80 -13.88 13.31
CA ILE A 9 -4.11 -14.50 12.17
C ILE A 9 -2.67 -14.00 11.99
N ILE A 10 -2.29 -12.88 12.60
CA ILE A 10 -0.95 -12.32 12.50
C ILE A 10 -0.15 -12.59 13.75
N SER A 11 1.00 -13.23 13.56
CA SER A 11 2.07 -13.26 14.54
C SER A 11 3.07 -12.14 14.24
N LYS A 12 3.54 -11.41 15.26
CA LYS A 12 4.51 -10.31 15.08
C LYS A 12 5.83 -10.77 14.45
N LYS A 13 6.25 -12.01 14.72
CA LYS A 13 7.45 -12.61 14.11
C LYS A 13 7.35 -12.77 12.58
N ASN A 14 6.16 -12.58 12.02
CA ASN A 14 5.87 -12.67 10.60
C ASN A 14 5.69 -11.29 9.94
N ILE A 15 6.04 -10.21 10.65
CA ILE A 15 6.03 -8.85 10.13
C ILE A 15 7.45 -8.53 9.67
N ASN A 16 7.59 -8.11 8.41
CA ASN A 16 8.85 -7.65 7.83
C ASN A 16 8.69 -6.18 7.39
N LEU A 17 9.65 -5.35 7.76
CA LEU A 17 9.74 -3.94 7.37
C LEU A 17 11.00 -3.73 6.55
N VAL A 18 10.90 -2.86 5.53
CA VAL A 18 12.05 -2.28 4.83
C VAL A 18 12.01 -0.79 5.08
N GLU A 19 12.99 -0.31 5.84
CA GLU A 19 13.14 1.08 6.24
C GLU A 19 14.51 1.61 5.81
N ASP A 20 14.67 2.93 5.82
CA ASP A 20 16.00 3.53 5.73
C ASP A 20 16.79 3.36 7.04
N GLU A 21 18.05 3.76 7.02
CA GLU A 21 18.97 3.59 8.15
C GLU A 21 18.50 4.31 9.43
N PHE A 22 17.75 5.41 9.26
CA PHE A 22 17.25 6.23 10.36
C PHE A 22 15.88 5.78 10.87
N GLY A 23 15.15 4.96 10.11
CA GLY A 23 13.80 4.51 10.46
C GLY A 23 12.70 5.56 10.20
N ASP A 24 13.03 6.63 9.49
CA ASP A 24 12.09 7.73 9.18
C ASP A 24 11.26 7.42 7.94
N ARG A 25 11.80 6.60 7.04
CA ARG A 25 11.16 6.19 5.78
C ARG A 25 10.94 4.69 5.75
N CYS A 26 9.72 4.29 5.45
CA CYS A 26 9.29 2.91 5.31
C CYS A 26 8.77 2.64 3.90
N TYR A 27 9.52 1.79 3.20
CA TYR A 27 9.29 1.44 1.80
C TYR A 27 8.34 0.27 1.65
N LYS A 28 8.32 -0.64 2.64
CA LYS A 28 7.54 -1.87 2.59
C LYS A 28 7.17 -2.37 3.98
N THR A 29 5.95 -2.85 4.09
CA THR A 29 5.50 -3.68 5.22
C THR A 29 4.90 -4.98 4.69
N SER A 30 5.37 -6.13 5.17
CA SER A 30 4.83 -7.44 4.78
C SER A 30 4.36 -8.24 6.00
N PHE A 31 3.26 -8.96 5.83
CA PHE A 31 2.66 -9.86 6.81
C PHE A 31 2.54 -11.27 6.21
N THR A 32 3.24 -12.24 6.80
CA THR A 32 3.10 -13.65 6.42
C THR A 32 2.01 -14.32 7.26
N LEU A 33 0.95 -14.79 6.59
CA LEU A 33 -0.22 -15.42 7.19
C LEU A 33 -0.18 -16.96 7.15
N GLY A 34 0.63 -17.53 6.26
CA GLY A 34 0.78 -18.97 6.10
C GLY A 34 1.70 -19.32 4.94
N ASN A 35 1.75 -20.60 4.57
CA ASN A 35 2.60 -21.09 3.48
C ASN A 35 1.88 -21.24 2.14
N ASP A 36 0.55 -21.38 2.17
CA ASP A 36 -0.30 -21.66 1.01
C ASP A 36 -1.26 -20.51 0.71
N GLY A 37 -1.53 -20.29 -0.58
CA GLY A 37 -2.42 -19.24 -1.06
C GLY A 37 -1.70 -18.17 -1.89
N LYS A 38 -2.32 -17.00 -1.96
CA LYS A 38 -1.98 -15.92 -2.89
C LYS A 38 -1.22 -14.79 -2.22
N ASN A 39 -0.36 -14.15 -2.99
CA ASN A 39 0.34 -12.93 -2.60
C ASN A 39 -0.56 -11.74 -2.93
N VAL A 40 -0.92 -10.97 -1.91
CA VAL A 40 -1.73 -9.75 -2.05
C VAL A 40 -0.85 -8.54 -1.82
N LEU A 41 -0.82 -7.63 -2.77
CA LEU A 41 -0.16 -6.33 -2.66
C LEU A 41 -1.22 -5.25 -2.44
N ILE A 42 -0.97 -4.36 -1.49
CA ILE A 42 -1.69 -3.11 -1.31
C ILE A 42 -0.74 -1.96 -1.67
N ILE A 43 -1.16 -1.10 -2.58
CA ILE A 43 -0.49 0.18 -2.85
C ILE A 43 -1.28 1.26 -2.11
N SER A 44 -0.79 1.66 -0.94
CA SER A 44 -1.39 2.69 -0.08
C SER A 44 -0.72 4.05 -0.30
N ARG A 45 -1.15 5.06 0.44
CA ARG A 45 -0.63 6.42 0.33
C ARG A 45 0.72 6.60 1.03
N ALA A 46 0.78 6.22 2.30
CA ALA A 46 1.91 6.44 3.18
C ALA A 46 1.93 5.37 4.28
N PRO A 47 3.11 4.94 4.75
CA PRO A 47 3.21 3.93 5.79
C PRO A 47 2.63 4.39 7.13
N LYS A 48 2.30 3.40 7.97
CA LYS A 48 1.82 3.62 9.33
C LYS A 48 2.75 2.92 10.32
N GLY A 49 2.99 3.55 11.47
CA GLY A 49 3.85 2.96 12.49
C GLY A 49 3.38 1.56 12.91
N ILE A 50 4.34 0.66 13.12
CA ILE A 50 4.14 -0.64 13.73
C ILE A 50 4.43 -0.53 15.22
N GLU A 51 3.42 -0.73 16.06
CA GLU A 51 3.60 -0.69 17.51
C GLU A 51 3.79 -2.10 18.08
N SER A 52 4.61 -2.18 19.13
CA SER A 52 4.98 -3.44 19.78
C SER A 52 3.84 -4.12 20.52
N ASP A 53 2.70 -3.46 20.78
CA ASP A 53 1.55 -3.98 21.51
C ASP A 53 0.20 -3.74 20.78
N SER A 54 0.21 -2.97 19.70
CA SER A 54 -1.00 -2.51 19.04
C SER A 54 -0.85 -2.48 17.50
N CYS A 55 -1.96 -2.74 16.81
CA CYS A 55 -2.05 -2.75 15.37
C CYS A 55 -2.67 -1.44 14.91
N ASN A 56 -1.97 -0.73 14.02
CA ASN A 56 -2.52 0.46 13.39
C ASN A 56 -3.88 0.14 12.74
N SER A 57 -4.81 1.09 12.82
CA SER A 57 -6.17 0.94 12.30
C SER A 57 -6.19 0.62 10.80
N GLU A 58 -5.22 1.12 10.04
CA GLU A 58 -5.05 0.86 8.62
C GLU A 58 -4.74 -0.62 8.37
N TYR A 59 -3.67 -1.12 8.98
CA TYR A 59 -3.28 -2.52 8.87
C TYR A 59 -4.43 -3.43 9.34
N ARG A 60 -5.03 -3.15 10.50
CA ARG A 60 -6.18 -3.92 11.00
C ARG A 60 -7.32 -3.94 9.99
N ARG A 61 -7.61 -2.81 9.33
CA ARG A 61 -8.69 -2.71 8.34
C ARG A 61 -8.38 -3.56 7.11
N ILE A 62 -7.18 -3.43 6.56
CA ILE A 62 -6.70 -4.20 5.41
C ILE A 62 -6.80 -5.69 5.71
N ILE A 63 -6.20 -6.13 6.81
CA ILE A 63 -6.10 -7.54 7.18
C ILE A 63 -7.49 -8.13 7.42
N LYS A 64 -8.36 -7.41 8.12
CA LYS A 64 -9.73 -7.88 8.36
C LYS A 64 -10.53 -7.99 7.05
N TYR A 65 -10.49 -6.96 6.22
CA TYR A 65 -11.18 -6.95 4.93
C TYR A 65 -10.72 -8.11 4.04
N LEU A 66 -9.41 -8.27 3.88
CA LEU A 66 -8.83 -9.34 3.06
C LEU A 66 -9.12 -10.74 3.62
N ASN A 67 -9.10 -10.90 4.95
CA ASN A 67 -9.47 -12.16 5.57
C ASN A 67 -10.94 -12.53 5.29
N ASP A 68 -11.85 -11.56 5.38
CA ASP A 68 -13.27 -11.75 5.08
C ASP A 68 -13.50 -12.08 3.59
N LYS A 69 -12.57 -11.68 2.71
CA LYS A 69 -12.56 -11.96 1.26
C LYS A 69 -11.63 -13.09 0.83
N SER A 70 -11.06 -13.83 1.78
CA SER A 70 -9.99 -14.80 1.51
C SER A 70 -10.41 -15.91 0.53
N SER A 71 -11.67 -16.37 0.58
CA SER A 71 -12.20 -17.39 -0.35
C SER A 71 -12.26 -16.88 -1.79
N GLU A 72 -12.74 -15.64 -2.00
CA GLU A 72 -12.76 -14.95 -3.30
C GLU A 72 -11.34 -14.77 -3.86
N LEU A 73 -10.37 -14.56 -2.96
CA LEU A 73 -8.94 -14.40 -3.26
C LEU A 73 -8.16 -15.72 -3.26
N LYS A 74 -8.83 -16.88 -3.26
CA LYS A 74 -8.21 -18.22 -3.30
C LYS A 74 -7.17 -18.45 -2.19
N GLY A 75 -7.44 -17.93 -1.00
CA GLY A 75 -6.55 -17.97 0.15
C GLY A 75 -5.42 -16.94 0.08
N ILE A 76 -4.95 -16.46 1.22
CA ILE A 76 -3.90 -15.43 1.31
C ILE A 76 -2.75 -15.93 2.16
N LYS A 77 -1.55 -15.98 1.58
CA LYS A 77 -0.32 -16.37 2.30
C LYS A 77 0.52 -15.19 2.76
N LYS A 78 0.55 -14.12 1.96
CA LYS A 78 1.35 -12.92 2.20
C LYS A 78 0.52 -11.69 1.84
N ILE A 79 0.51 -10.71 2.73
CA ILE A 79 0.04 -9.36 2.42
C ILE A 79 1.26 -8.45 2.44
N THR A 80 1.57 -7.80 1.32
CA THR A 80 2.55 -6.71 1.27
C THR A 80 1.82 -5.39 1.12
N ILE A 81 2.33 -4.35 1.78
CA ILE A 81 1.90 -2.97 1.64
C ILE A 81 3.13 -2.14 1.22
N VAL A 82 2.98 -1.43 0.11
CA VAL A 82 3.92 -0.40 -0.37
C VAL A 82 3.17 0.92 -0.49
N ASN A 83 3.89 2.03 -0.59
CA ASN A 83 3.30 3.35 -0.45
C ASN A 83 3.73 4.30 -1.56
N LEU A 84 2.83 5.23 -1.91
CA LEU A 84 3.17 6.34 -2.82
C LEU A 84 4.33 7.18 -2.25
N PHE A 85 4.28 7.49 -0.96
CA PHE A 85 5.31 8.21 -0.23
C PHE A 85 5.84 7.37 0.93
N VAL A 86 7.12 7.49 1.24
CA VAL A 86 7.80 6.59 2.19
C VAL A 86 7.80 7.09 3.62
N PHE A 87 7.38 8.32 3.87
CA PHE A 87 7.34 8.90 5.23
C PHE A 87 6.16 8.38 6.05
N TYR A 88 6.42 8.00 7.30
CA TYR A 88 5.38 7.63 8.24
C TYR A 88 4.34 8.73 8.42
N GLU A 89 3.06 8.37 8.26
CA GLU A 89 1.89 9.23 8.45
C GLU A 89 2.11 10.71 8.13
N VAL A 90 2.13 11.01 6.84
CA VAL A 90 2.34 12.39 6.39
C VAL A 90 1.03 13.17 6.42
N ASN A 91 0.96 14.22 7.24
CA ASN A 91 -0.01 15.29 7.00
C ASN A 91 0.46 16.12 5.80
N LYS A 92 -0.44 16.94 5.24
CA LYS A 92 -0.15 17.78 4.07
C LYS A 92 1.08 18.66 4.30
N ASP A 93 1.17 19.28 5.47
CA ASP A 93 2.17 20.29 5.78
C ASP A 93 3.56 19.67 5.89
N ASP A 94 3.67 18.49 6.51
CA ASP A 94 4.91 17.75 6.60
C ASP A 94 5.36 17.27 5.20
N LEU A 95 4.48 16.68 4.39
CA LEU A 95 4.87 16.16 3.07
C LEU A 95 5.31 17.29 2.14
N PHE A 96 4.57 18.41 2.19
CA PHE A 96 4.88 19.58 1.40
C PHE A 96 6.18 20.25 1.88
N ARG A 97 6.42 20.31 3.19
CA ARG A 97 7.68 20.81 3.75
C ARG A 97 8.86 19.95 3.27
N GLU A 98 8.80 18.64 3.46
CA GLU A 98 9.87 17.73 3.03
C GLU A 98 10.10 17.82 1.51
N TYR A 99 9.02 17.93 0.72
CA TYR A 99 9.12 18.12 -0.72
C TYR A 99 9.82 19.44 -1.10
N LEU A 100 9.54 20.53 -0.41
CA LEU A 100 10.18 21.82 -0.67
C LEU A 100 11.65 21.86 -0.25
N LEU A 101 12.01 21.14 0.82
CA LEU A 101 13.37 21.11 1.35
C LEU A 101 14.28 20.18 0.54
N GLU A 102 13.82 18.95 0.29
CA GLU A 102 14.66 17.86 -0.22
C GLU A 102 14.25 17.40 -1.63
N GLY A 103 13.08 17.82 -2.10
CA GLY A 103 12.61 17.56 -3.46
C GLY A 103 11.80 16.27 -3.64
N LYS A 104 11.42 16.02 -4.90
CA LYS A 104 10.51 14.94 -5.30
C LYS A 104 11.07 13.54 -5.01
N GLU A 105 12.32 13.28 -5.42
CA GLU A 105 12.96 11.98 -5.28
C GLU A 105 13.03 11.56 -3.80
N TYR A 106 13.28 12.51 -2.89
CA TYR A 106 13.34 12.27 -1.45
C TYR A 106 12.01 11.82 -0.87
N VAL A 107 10.92 12.56 -1.14
CA VAL A 107 9.58 12.23 -0.62
C VAL A 107 9.00 10.93 -1.19
N GLU A 108 9.40 10.59 -2.41
CA GLU A 108 9.03 9.34 -3.06
C GLU A 108 9.94 8.18 -2.62
N GLY A 109 11.10 8.45 -2.03
CA GLY A 109 12.08 7.46 -1.60
C GLY A 109 12.88 6.86 -2.76
N ASN A 110 13.26 7.66 -3.75
CA ASN A 110 14.02 7.23 -4.92
C ASN A 110 15.44 7.82 -4.97
N ASP A 111 15.83 8.53 -3.91
CA ASP A 111 17.07 9.29 -3.78
C ASP A 111 18.26 8.51 -3.15
N ASN A 112 18.05 7.27 -2.70
CA ASN A 112 19.07 6.47 -1.99
C ASN A 112 19.21 5.05 -2.56
N GLU A 113 20.06 4.22 -1.92
CA GLU A 113 20.26 2.81 -2.31
C GLU A 113 18.97 1.99 -2.30
N VAL A 114 18.09 2.28 -1.33
CA VAL A 114 16.74 1.72 -1.27
C VAL A 114 15.81 2.57 -2.13
N ILE A 115 15.48 2.07 -3.32
CA ILE A 115 14.65 2.77 -4.31
C ILE A 115 13.21 2.26 -4.22
N ASN A 116 12.27 3.13 -3.83
CA ASN A 116 10.86 2.80 -3.67
C ASN A 116 10.24 2.28 -4.97
N ASP A 117 10.53 2.88 -6.12
CA ASP A 117 10.01 2.44 -7.41
C ASP A 117 10.43 1.01 -7.75
N LYS A 118 11.65 0.62 -7.38
CA LYS A 118 12.15 -0.74 -7.55
C LYS A 118 11.40 -1.70 -6.63
N ILE A 119 11.18 -1.32 -5.37
CA ILE A 119 10.42 -2.13 -4.41
C ILE A 119 8.98 -2.32 -4.87
N ILE A 120 8.30 -1.25 -5.31
CA ILE A 120 6.94 -1.32 -5.87
C ILE A 120 6.93 -2.27 -7.06
N ARG A 121 7.88 -2.13 -7.99
CA ARG A 121 8.00 -2.99 -9.18
C ARG A 121 8.17 -4.46 -8.79
N ASP A 122 9.07 -4.76 -7.86
CA ASP A 122 9.37 -6.12 -7.46
C ASP A 122 8.19 -6.77 -6.70
N GLU A 123 7.50 -6.04 -5.83
CA GLU A 123 6.31 -6.57 -5.16
C GLU A 123 5.12 -6.74 -6.12
N ILE A 124 5.00 -5.90 -7.16
CA ILE A 124 4.02 -6.12 -8.24
C ILE A 124 4.34 -7.42 -8.99
N LYS A 125 5.62 -7.74 -9.26
CA LYS A 125 6.03 -9.02 -9.88
C LYS A 125 5.70 -10.22 -9.00
N GLU A 126 5.80 -10.09 -7.69
CA GLU A 126 5.48 -11.18 -6.75
C GLU A 126 3.98 -11.38 -6.51
N ALA A 127 3.17 -10.32 -6.67
CA ALA A 127 1.76 -10.34 -6.31
C ALA A 127 0.87 -11.07 -7.33
N ASP A 128 -0.15 -11.77 -6.83
CA ASP A 128 -1.25 -12.30 -7.63
C ASP A 128 -2.39 -11.26 -7.75
N TYR A 129 -2.71 -10.62 -6.63
CA TYR A 129 -3.76 -9.60 -6.51
C TYR A 129 -3.15 -8.29 -6.02
N ILE A 130 -3.42 -7.20 -6.72
CA ILE A 130 -2.82 -5.89 -6.47
C ILE A 130 -3.96 -4.89 -6.26
N PHE A 131 -4.11 -4.42 -5.03
CA PHE A 131 -5.11 -3.43 -4.68
C PHE A 131 -4.51 -2.02 -4.66
N CYS A 132 -5.10 -1.14 -5.45
CA CYS A 132 -4.81 0.28 -5.38
C CYS A 132 -5.73 0.93 -4.34
N ALA A 133 -5.14 1.54 -3.30
CA ALA A 133 -5.83 1.95 -2.08
C ALA A 133 -5.34 3.29 -1.52
N TRP A 134 -4.83 4.17 -2.38
CA TRP A 134 -4.14 5.40 -1.96
C TRP A 134 -5.06 6.60 -1.67
N GLY A 135 -6.33 6.57 -2.08
CA GLY A 135 -7.28 7.66 -1.78
C GLY A 135 -7.09 8.91 -2.65
N GLU A 136 -7.80 9.99 -2.30
CA GLU A 136 -7.62 11.29 -2.94
C GLU A 136 -6.36 12.01 -2.42
N PRO A 137 -5.76 12.89 -3.25
CA PRO A 137 -4.68 13.77 -2.81
C PRO A 137 -5.14 14.66 -1.65
N PRO A 138 -4.27 14.92 -0.66
CA PRO A 138 -4.47 16.04 0.25
C PRO A 138 -4.62 17.35 -0.53
N GLU A 139 -5.41 18.29 0.01
CA GLU A 139 -5.61 19.59 -0.62
C GLU A 139 -4.27 20.31 -0.87
N GLY A 140 -4.06 20.91 -2.04
CA GLY A 140 -2.83 21.65 -2.35
C GLY A 140 -1.62 20.78 -2.72
N MET A 141 -1.79 19.46 -2.79
CA MET A 141 -0.76 18.51 -3.17
C MET A 141 -1.01 17.82 -4.52
N TYR A 142 -1.94 18.36 -5.31
CA TYR A 142 -2.46 17.71 -6.51
C TYR A 142 -1.38 17.36 -7.53
N ASP A 143 -0.43 18.25 -7.81
CA ASP A 143 0.56 18.03 -8.88
C ASP A 143 1.57 16.93 -8.50
N LEU A 144 2.19 17.05 -7.31
CA LEU A 144 3.10 16.03 -6.78
C LEU A 144 2.40 14.66 -6.68
N TYR A 145 1.19 14.64 -6.11
CA TYR A 145 0.43 13.41 -5.91
C TYR A 145 0.00 12.76 -7.23
N SER A 146 -0.50 13.54 -8.19
CA SER A 146 -0.94 13.02 -9.48
C SER A 146 0.25 12.47 -10.27
N SER A 147 1.38 13.19 -10.28
CA SER A 147 2.63 12.71 -10.90
C SER A 147 3.12 11.40 -10.27
N ARG A 148 2.99 11.26 -8.94
CA ARG A 148 3.36 10.03 -8.24
C ARG A 148 2.42 8.87 -8.59
N VAL A 149 1.11 9.11 -8.60
CA VAL A 149 0.11 8.10 -9.00
C VAL A 149 0.32 7.65 -10.45
N GLU A 150 0.58 8.57 -11.37
CA GLU A 150 0.89 8.24 -12.77
C GLU A 150 2.12 7.35 -12.91
N THR A 151 3.18 7.67 -12.16
CA THR A 151 4.42 6.87 -12.13
C THR A 151 4.14 5.44 -11.67
N VAL A 152 3.41 5.28 -10.57
CA VAL A 152 3.05 3.96 -10.03
C VAL A 152 2.10 3.20 -10.95
N LEU A 153 1.12 3.86 -11.56
CA LEU A 153 0.23 3.24 -12.54
C LEU A 153 0.98 2.78 -13.80
N ARG A 154 2.01 3.53 -14.23
CA ARG A 154 2.89 3.11 -15.33
C ARG A 154 3.65 1.84 -14.97
N ILE A 155 4.29 1.79 -13.80
CA ILE A 155 4.98 0.59 -13.29
C ILE A 155 4.00 -0.60 -13.24
N LEU A 156 2.79 -0.38 -12.69
CA LEU A 156 1.76 -1.41 -12.61
C LEU A 156 1.37 -1.97 -13.99
N ARG A 157 1.13 -1.10 -14.97
CA ARG A 157 0.77 -1.53 -16.34
C ARG A 157 1.91 -2.29 -17.00
N GLU A 158 3.14 -1.79 -16.92
CA GLU A 158 4.34 -2.45 -17.48
C GLU A 158 4.51 -3.87 -16.92
N GLU A 159 4.42 -4.04 -15.61
CA GLU A 159 4.62 -5.33 -14.95
C GLU A 159 3.45 -6.30 -15.17
N ILE A 160 2.21 -5.81 -15.26
CA ILE A 160 1.06 -6.66 -15.62
C ILE A 160 1.17 -7.12 -17.07
N MET A 161 1.51 -6.24 -18.00
CA MET A 161 1.61 -6.57 -19.43
C MET A 161 2.78 -7.50 -19.75
N SER A 162 3.89 -7.40 -19.01
CA SER A 162 5.07 -8.24 -19.20
C SER A 162 5.00 -9.57 -18.43
N SER A 163 4.04 -9.72 -17.51
CA SER A 163 3.89 -10.93 -16.70
C SER A 163 3.36 -12.11 -17.51
N LYS A 164 4.03 -13.26 -17.40
CA LYS A 164 3.54 -14.54 -17.92
C LYS A 164 2.35 -15.08 -17.13
N ASN A 165 2.27 -14.71 -15.85
CA ASN A 165 1.20 -15.13 -14.96
C ASN A 165 0.09 -14.08 -14.92
N LYS A 166 -1.16 -14.52 -14.84
CA LYS A 166 -2.29 -13.62 -14.70
C LYS A 166 -2.22 -12.88 -13.36
N LYS A 167 -2.23 -11.55 -13.43
CA LYS A 167 -2.26 -10.61 -12.30
C LYS A 167 -3.56 -9.81 -12.35
N TYR A 168 -4.05 -9.41 -11.20
CA TYR A 168 -5.30 -8.65 -11.08
C TYR A 168 -5.03 -7.29 -10.43
N ALA A 169 -5.22 -6.21 -11.20
CA ALA A 169 -5.26 -4.85 -10.66
C ALA A 169 -6.68 -4.55 -10.17
N LEU A 170 -6.82 -4.27 -8.88
CA LEU A 170 -8.08 -4.23 -8.17
C LEU A 170 -8.25 -2.93 -7.39
N ARG A 171 -9.51 -2.61 -7.10
CA ARG A 171 -9.96 -1.56 -6.17
C ARG A 171 -11.06 -2.11 -5.27
N VAL A 172 -11.33 -1.42 -4.16
CA VAL A 172 -12.43 -1.75 -3.24
C VAL A 172 -13.51 -0.67 -3.31
N GLY A 173 -14.72 -1.08 -3.67
CA GLY A 173 -15.85 -0.18 -3.86
C GLY A 173 -15.68 0.79 -5.02
N GLU A 174 -16.46 1.87 -5.02
CA GLU A 174 -16.42 2.89 -6.06
C GLU A 174 -15.20 3.81 -5.99
N ILE A 175 -14.77 4.26 -7.17
CA ILE A 175 -13.82 5.37 -7.30
C ILE A 175 -14.49 6.67 -6.86
N SER A 176 -13.68 7.61 -6.39
CA SER A 176 -14.17 8.95 -6.06
C SER A 176 -14.58 9.72 -7.32
N ARG A 177 -15.27 10.85 -7.14
CA ARG A 177 -15.63 11.74 -8.26
C ARG A 177 -14.42 12.25 -9.04
N LYS A 178 -13.26 12.31 -8.39
CA LYS A 178 -11.99 12.72 -9.01
C LYS A 178 -11.21 11.54 -9.62
N GLY A 179 -11.79 10.34 -9.64
CA GLY A 179 -11.19 9.15 -10.26
C GLY A 179 -10.20 8.38 -9.40
N TYR A 180 -10.15 8.62 -8.08
CA TYR A 180 -9.20 7.94 -7.19
C TYR A 180 -9.83 6.70 -6.54
N PRO A 181 -9.06 5.61 -6.35
CA PRO A 181 -9.52 4.48 -5.58
C PRO A 181 -9.73 4.86 -4.11
N LYS A 182 -10.66 4.18 -3.46
CA LYS A 182 -10.94 4.39 -2.03
C LYS A 182 -9.71 4.03 -1.17
N HIS A 183 -9.36 4.93 -0.23
CA HIS A 183 -8.31 4.66 0.75
C HIS A 183 -8.65 3.44 1.61
N CYS A 184 -7.66 2.62 1.96
CA CYS A 184 -7.84 1.39 2.76
C CYS A 184 -8.62 1.60 4.07
N LEU A 185 -8.40 2.71 4.78
CA LEU A 185 -9.16 3.08 5.99
C LEU A 185 -10.66 3.26 5.76
N ALA A 186 -11.08 3.62 4.56
CA ALA A 186 -12.47 3.83 4.20
C ALA A 186 -13.18 2.54 3.75
N TRP A 187 -12.47 1.41 3.66
CA TRP A 187 -13.06 0.15 3.26
C TRP A 187 -14.09 -0.35 4.28
N SER A 188 -15.24 -0.76 3.77
CA SER A 188 -16.29 -1.45 4.51
C SER A 188 -16.28 -2.94 4.15
N TYR A 189 -16.70 -3.79 5.07
CA TYR A 189 -16.88 -5.23 4.80
C TYR A 189 -17.93 -5.49 3.70
N LYS A 190 -18.81 -4.51 3.45
CA LYS A 190 -19.80 -4.56 2.36
C LYS A 190 -19.24 -4.12 1.01
N ASP A 191 -18.08 -3.48 0.97
CA ASP A 191 -17.49 -3.03 -0.29
C ASP A 191 -17.02 -4.24 -1.10
N GLU A 192 -17.40 -4.28 -2.37
CA GLU A 192 -16.99 -5.32 -3.31
C GLU A 192 -15.59 -5.05 -3.88
N ILE A 193 -14.94 -6.13 -4.30
CA ILE A 193 -13.70 -6.07 -5.07
C ILE A 193 -14.07 -5.82 -6.52
N LYS A 194 -13.45 -4.82 -7.15
CA LYS A 194 -13.67 -4.46 -8.55
C LYS A 194 -12.34 -4.39 -9.29
N ASN A 195 -12.37 -4.57 -10.61
CA ASN A 195 -11.20 -4.30 -11.43
C ASN A 195 -10.87 -2.80 -11.37
N LEU A 196 -9.58 -2.47 -11.33
CA LEU A 196 -9.13 -1.08 -11.29
C LEU A 196 -9.43 -0.33 -12.59
N LEU A 197 -9.39 -1.04 -13.71
CA LEU A 197 -9.47 -0.50 -15.07
C LEU A 197 -10.88 -0.64 -15.70
N GLU A 198 -11.86 -1.11 -14.93
CA GLU A 198 -13.30 -1.13 -15.28
C GLU A 198 -14.04 0.04 -14.62
#